data_AF-A0AAV5KSP3-F1
#
_entry.id   AF-A0AAV5KSP3-F1
#
_cell.length_a   1.000
_cell.length_b   1.000
_cell.length_c   1.000
_cell.angle_alpha   90.00
_cell.angle_beta   90.00
_cell.angle_gamma   90.00
#
_symmetry.space_group_name_H-M   'P 1'
#
loop_
_entity.id
_entity.type
_entity.pdbx_description
1 polymer ?
#
loop_
_entity_poly.entity_id
_entity_poly.type
_entity_poly.pdbx_seq_one_letter_code
_entity_poly.pdbx_strand_id
1 'polypeptide(L)' 'MPMHACSDGTVHNFDNYMNIRAVDMLPAIQADSVNAVFTQELGVVIGETQLEDFLSQIS' A
#
# COMPACT_ATOMS: atom_id res chain seq x y z
N MET A 1 -14.00 -15.86 -24.59
CA MET A 1 -14.78 -14.76 -24.00
C MET A 1 -13.83 -13.99 -23.08
N PRO A 2 -13.55 -12.70 -23.31
CA PRO A 2 -12.68 -11.96 -22.42
C PRO A 2 -13.43 -11.63 -21.12
N MET A 3 -12.79 -11.89 -19.99
CA MET A 3 -13.31 -11.62 -18.66
C MET A 3 -13.25 -10.10 -18.45
N HIS A 4 -14.40 -9.41 -18.45
CA HIS A 4 -14.45 -7.99 -18.10
C HIS A 4 -14.23 -7.88 -16.59
N ALA A 5 -13.14 -7.22 -16.19
CA ALA A 5 -12.95 -6.81 -14.81
C ALA A 5 -14.16 -5.94 -14.40
N CYS A 6 -14.70 -6.24 -13.22
CA CYS A 6 -15.88 -5.63 -12.64
C CYS A 6 -15.72 -4.10 -12.56
N SER A 7 -16.27 -3.38 -13.54
CA SER A 7 -16.47 -1.94 -13.47
C SER A 7 -17.76 -1.68 -12.70
N ASP A 8 -17.81 -2.12 -11.43
CA ASP A 8 -18.83 -1.57 -10.54
C ASP A 8 -18.46 -0.12 -10.22
N GLY A 9 -19.46 0.73 -10.03
CA GLY A 9 -19.29 2.17 -9.83
C GLY A 9 -18.54 2.58 -8.56
N THR A 10 -17.84 1.67 -7.87
CA THR A 10 -16.78 2.03 -6.94
C THR A 10 -15.54 2.43 -7.75
N VAL A 11 -15.36 3.73 -7.86
CA VAL A 11 -14.26 4.41 -8.54
C VAL A 11 -12.91 3.74 -8.22
N HIS A 12 -12.40 2.95 -9.17
CA HIS A 12 -10.98 2.64 -9.37
C HIS A 12 -10.15 2.28 -8.12
N ASN A 13 -10.45 1.15 -7.48
CA ASN A 13 -9.64 0.73 -6.34
C ASN A 13 -8.66 -0.41 -6.66
N PHE A 14 -9.10 -1.42 -7.42
CA PHE A 14 -8.29 -2.63 -7.62
C PHE A 14 -7.09 -2.44 -8.56
N ASP A 15 -7.30 -1.81 -9.72
CA ASP A 15 -6.21 -1.58 -10.69
C ASP A 15 -5.12 -0.65 -10.14
N ASN A 16 -5.49 0.29 -9.25
CA ASN A 16 -4.54 1.17 -8.59
C ASN A 16 -3.66 0.44 -7.56
N TYR A 17 -4.22 -0.54 -6.84
CA TYR A 17 -3.41 -1.43 -5.99
C TYR A 17 -2.54 -2.41 -6.80
N MET A 18 -2.94 -2.74 -8.02
CA MET A 18 -2.14 -3.63 -8.89
C MET A 18 -1.01 -2.88 -9.60
N ASN A 19 -1.11 -1.56 -9.76
CA ASN A 19 -0.08 -0.71 -10.36
C ASN A 19 0.83 -0.06 -9.30
N ILE A 20 1.46 -0.89 -8.47
CA ILE A 20 2.49 -0.47 -7.51
C ILE A 20 3.83 -0.34 -8.24
N ARG A 21 4.49 0.82 -8.13
CA ARG A 21 5.82 1.04 -8.73
C ARG A 21 6.89 1.11 -7.66
N ALA A 22 8.09 0.66 -8.00
CA ALA A 22 9.24 0.71 -7.09
C ALA A 22 9.58 2.14 -6.62
N VAL A 23 9.21 3.17 -7.38
CA VAL A 23 9.40 4.58 -7.00
C VAL A 23 8.51 5.01 -5.82
N ASP A 24 7.41 4.29 -5.58
CA ASP A 24 6.48 4.57 -4.50
C ASP A 24 6.90 3.89 -3.18
N MET A 25 7.92 3.02 -3.24
CA MET A 25 8.45 2.29 -2.09
C MET A 25 9.14 3.23 -1.08
N LEU A 26 8.86 3.03 0.21
CA LEU A 26 9.57 3.74 1.26
C LEU A 26 11.05 3.32 1.31
N PRO A 27 12.00 4.28 1.29
CA PRO A 27 13.42 3.95 1.34
C PRO A 27 13.85 3.36 2.69
N ALA A 28 13.12 3.67 3.77
CA ALA A 28 13.28 3.08 5.09
C ALA A 28 11.96 3.24 5.89
N ILE A 29 11.68 2.29 6.80
CA ILE A 29 10.53 2.40 7.70
C ILE A 29 10.87 3.36 8.84
N GLN A 30 10.15 4.48 8.91
CA GLN A 30 10.27 5.46 9.98
C GLN A 30 8.97 5.51 10.78
N ALA A 31 9.06 5.87 12.06
CA ALA A 31 7.89 5.97 12.95
C ALA A 31 6.80 6.91 12.39
N ASP A 32 7.20 7.98 11.69
CA ASP A 32 6.28 8.91 11.04
C ASP A 32 5.47 8.26 9.91
N SER A 33 6.07 7.32 9.18
CA SER A 33 5.40 6.58 8.10
C SER A 33 4.36 5.61 8.66
N VAL A 34 4.70 4.92 9.76
CA VAL A 34 3.77 4.01 10.47
C VAL A 34 2.61 4.81 11.04
N ASN A 35 2.88 5.93 11.70
CA ASN A 35 1.85 6.79 12.27
C ASN A 35 0.90 7.35 11.21
N ALA A 36 1.40 7.72 10.02
CA ALA A 36 0.57 8.20 8.92
C ALA A 36 -0.41 7.13 8.40
N VAL A 37 -0.01 5.85 8.36
CA VAL A 37 -0.92 4.74 8.02
C VAL A 37 -2.10 4.67 8.98
N PHE A 38 -1.85 4.80 10.28
CA PHE A 38 -2.89 4.70 11.31
C PHE A 38 -3.75 5.96 11.47
N THR A 39 -3.16 7.14 11.31
CA THR A 39 -3.84 8.42 11.60
C THR A 39 -4.51 9.03 10.38
N GLN A 40 -4.01 8.73 9.18
CA GLN A 40 -4.51 9.30 7.92
C GLN A 40 -5.15 8.25 7.02
N GLU A 41 -5.28 6.99 7.49
CA GLU A 41 -5.83 5.86 6.74
C GLU A 41 -5.16 5.66 5.37
N LEU A 42 -3.85 5.92 5.29
CA LEU A 42 -3.08 5.83 4.05
C LEU A 42 -2.57 4.40 3.80
N GLY A 43 -2.52 4.01 2.52
CA GLY A 43 -1.75 2.85 2.08
C GLY A 43 -0.27 3.21 1.87
N VAL A 44 0.63 2.30 2.21
CA VAL A 44 2.08 2.46 1.98
C VAL A 44 2.62 1.30 1.14
N VAL A 45 3.60 1.61 0.29
CA VAL A 45 4.36 0.61 -0.45
C VAL A 45 5.66 0.35 0.31
N ILE A 46 5.86 -0.89 0.72
CA ILE A 46 7.01 -1.34 1.50
C ILE A 46 7.72 -2.47 0.76
N GLY A 47 9.05 -2.50 0.87
CA GLY A 47 9.83 -3.60 0.31
C GLY A 47 9.64 -4.89 1.08
N GLU A 48 9.90 -6.02 0.43
CA GLU A 48 9.77 -7.35 1.05
C GLU A 48 10.59 -7.47 2.34
N THR A 49 11.82 -6.97 2.34
CA THR A 49 12.72 -7.01 3.50
C THR A 49 12.33 -6.05 4.63
N GLN A 50 11.39 -5.13 4.38
CA GLN A 50 10.96 -4.11 5.33
C GLN A 50 9.61 -4.45 5.97
N LEU A 51 8.94 -5.52 5.51
CA LEU A 51 7.62 -5.90 6.01
C LEU A 51 7.65 -6.27 7.49
N GLU A 52 8.62 -7.08 7.91
CA GLU A 52 8.74 -7.48 9.32
C GLU A 52 9.07 -6.28 10.22
N ASP A 53 9.97 -5.40 9.78
CA ASP A 53 10.32 -4.16 10.50
C ASP A 53 9.11 -3.22 10.63
N PHE A 54 8.27 -3.13 9.59
CA PHE A 54 7.04 -2.35 9.63
C PHE A 54 6.03 -2.92 10.63
N LEU A 55 5.79 -4.23 10.58
CA LEU A 55 4.86 -4.89 11.51
C LEU A 55 5.33 -4.83 12.97
N SER A 56 6.65 -4.84 13.20
CA SER A 56 7.22 -4.72 14.55
C SER A 56 6.94 -3.37 15.24
N GLN A 57 6.65 -2.33 14.45
CA GLN A 57 6.34 -0.98 14.95
C GLN A 57 4.85 -0.77 15.22
N ILE A 58 4.01 -1.78 14.91
CA ILE A 58 2.60 -1.79 15.25
C ILE A 58 2.46 -2.29 16.68
N SER A 59 1.90 -1.45 17.56
CA SER A 59 1.63 -1.77 18.97
C SER A 59 0.19 -2.18 19.21
#